data_AF-W7XFK8-F1
#
_entry.id   AF-W7XFK8-F1
#
_cell.length_a   1.000
_cell.length_b   1.000
_cell.length_c   1.000
_cell.angle_alpha   90.00
_cell.angle_beta   90.00
_cell.angle_gamma   90.00
#
_symmetry.space_group_name_H-M   'P 1'
#
loop_
_entity.id
_entity.type
_entity.pdbx_description
1 polymer ?
#
loop_
_entity_poly.entity_id
_entity_poly.type
_entity_poly.pdbx_seq_one_letter_code
_entity_poly.pdbx_strand_id
1 'polypeptide(L)'
;GNEIGDKGVQNIALSLSNCTQLKNLAFSSDNDEKFLKSREIINCKNIKLLNIFINELPQQRKTQIKRLAQKIKRLVKLKID
;
A
#
# COMPACT_ATOMS: atom_id res chain seq x y z
N GLY A 1 -16.00 2.69 -4.05
CA GLY A 1 -14.84 3.27 -3.35
C GLY A 1 -15.23 3.58 -1.93
N ASN A 2 -14.38 3.27 -0.96
CA ASN A 2 -14.62 3.70 0.43
C ASN A 2 -14.35 5.20 0.53
N GLU A 3 -15.23 5.95 1.19
CA GLU A 3 -15.13 7.40 1.36
C GLU A 3 -14.13 7.79 2.47
N ILE A 4 -13.00 7.09 2.51
CA ILE A 4 -11.93 7.39 3.46
C ILE A 4 -11.19 8.60 2.89
N GLY A 5 -11.52 9.77 3.43
CA GLY A 5 -10.84 11.00 3.08
C GLY A 5 -9.35 10.95 3.40
N ASP A 6 -8.67 11.99 2.96
CA ASP A 6 -7.23 12.17 3.03
C ASP A 6 -6.60 11.94 4.40
N LYS A 7 -7.27 12.39 5.47
CA LYS A 7 -6.85 12.18 6.87
C LYS A 7 -7.03 10.73 7.31
N GLY A 8 -8.10 10.07 6.84
CA GLY A 8 -8.35 8.67 7.13
C GLY A 8 -7.27 7.77 6.55
N VAL A 9 -6.84 8.03 5.30
CA VAL A 9 -5.73 7.29 4.67
C VAL A 9 -4.43 7.44 5.48
N GLN A 10 -4.11 8.65 5.94
CA GLN A 10 -2.92 8.90 6.75
C GLN A 10 -2.98 8.17 8.11
N ASN A 11 -4.14 8.20 8.78
CA ASN A 11 -4.32 7.52 10.06
C ASN A 11 -4.17 6.00 9.90
N ILE A 12 -4.76 5.41 8.85
CA ILE A 12 -4.60 3.98 8.54
C ILE A 12 -3.13 3.65 8.28
N ALA A 13 -2.45 4.44 7.46
CA ALA A 13 -1.03 4.25 7.17
C ALA A 13 -0.16 4.26 8.44
N LEU A 14 -0.42 5.22 9.34
CA LEU A 14 0.26 5.33 10.62
C LEU A 14 -0.02 4.10 11.51
N SER A 15 -1.28 3.73 11.69
CA SER A 15 -1.68 2.55 12.48
C SER A 15 -1.06 1.26 11.95
N LEU A 16 -1.03 1.06 10.63
CA LEU A 16 -0.41 -0.11 10.01
C LEU A 16 1.12 -0.11 10.21
N SER A 17 1.77 1.05 10.13
CA SER A 17 3.21 1.16 10.39
C SER A 17 3.59 0.79 11.82
N ASN A 18 2.69 1.01 12.78
CA ASN A 18 2.88 0.69 14.20
C ASN A 18 2.42 -0.72 14.57
N CYS A 19 1.63 -1.38 13.73
CA CYS A 19 1.14 -2.74 13.99
C CYS A 19 2.26 -3.78 13.79
N THR A 20 2.96 -4.13 14.87
CA THR A 20 4.13 -5.03 14.84
C THR A 20 3.79 -6.47 14.45
N GLN A 21 2.57 -6.91 14.71
CA GLN A 21 2.08 -8.25 14.38
C GLN A 21 1.68 -8.39 12.91
N LEU A 22 1.35 -7.28 12.23
CA LEU A 22 0.94 -7.32 10.84
C LEU A 22 2.16 -7.48 9.91
N LYS A 23 2.32 -8.69 9.37
CA LYS A 23 3.38 -9.00 8.40
C LYS A 23 2.90 -9.01 6.95
N ASN A 24 1.63 -9.33 6.75
CA ASN A 24 1.04 -9.50 5.43
C ASN A 24 -0.08 -8.50 5.27
N LEU A 25 -0.02 -7.69 4.22
CA LEU A 25 -1.07 -6.72 3.89
C LEU A 25 -1.55 -7.00 2.47
N ALA A 26 -2.87 -7.00 2.32
CA ALA A 26 -3.54 -7.11 1.03
C ALA A 26 -4.54 -5.95 0.88
N PHE A 27 -4.58 -5.32 -0.29
CA PHE A 27 -5.59 -4.29 -0.56
C PHE A 27 -5.93 -4.19 -2.05
N SER A 28 -7.13 -3.68 -2.32
CA SER A 28 -7.72 -3.44 -3.63
C SER A 28 -8.43 -2.08 -3.57
N SER A 29 -7.76 -0.99 -3.93
CA SER A 29 -8.40 0.33 -3.85
C SER A 29 -7.98 1.23 -5.00
N ASP A 30 -8.86 2.14 -5.42
CA ASP A 30 -8.53 3.13 -6.45
C ASP A 30 -7.69 4.30 -5.87
N ASN A 31 -7.60 4.40 -4.53
CA ASN A 31 -6.86 5.43 -3.79
C ASN A 31 -5.45 4.98 -3.34
N ASP A 32 -4.90 3.97 -4.01
CA ASP A 32 -3.60 3.36 -3.71
C ASP A 32 -2.43 4.35 -3.72
N GLU A 33 -2.52 5.39 -4.54
CA GLU A 33 -1.43 6.33 -4.73
C GLU A 33 -1.09 7.09 -3.44
N LYS A 34 -2.11 7.57 -2.71
CA LYS A 34 -1.87 8.33 -1.48
C LYS A 34 -1.33 7.44 -0.36
N PHE A 35 -1.92 6.25 -0.21
CA PHE A 35 -1.49 5.25 0.76
C PHE A 35 -0.04 4.83 0.51
N LEU A 36 0.31 4.49 -0.73
CA LEU A 36 1.66 4.05 -1.10
C LEU A 36 2.69 5.18 -1.08
N LYS A 37 2.28 6.45 -1.17
CA LYS A 37 3.16 7.62 -1.04
C LYS A 37 3.37 8.07 0.41
N SER A 38 2.60 7.58 1.36
CA SER A 38 2.76 7.94 2.78
C SER A 38 4.15 7.52 3.29
N ARG A 39 4.78 8.41 4.07
CA ARG A 39 6.10 8.14 4.67
C ARG A 39 6.06 6.98 5.65
N GLU A 40 4.94 6.82 6.34
CA GLU A 40 4.66 5.75 7.28
C GLU A 40 4.71 4.39 6.58
N ILE A 41 4.08 4.26 5.40
CA ILE A 41 4.10 3.03 4.59
C ILE A 41 5.46 2.80 3.92
N ILE A 42 6.05 3.83 3.30
CA ILE A 42 7.36 3.71 2.63
C ILE A 42 8.44 3.20 3.59
N ASN A 43 8.41 3.65 4.85
CA ASN A 43 9.38 3.27 5.88
C ASN A 43 8.85 2.16 6.81
N CYS A 44 7.67 1.59 6.55
CA CYS A 44 7.08 0.56 7.38
C CYS A 44 8.02 -0.65 7.47
N LYS A 45 8.34 -1.06 8.70
CA LYS A 45 9.27 -2.17 8.98
C LYS A 45 8.55 -3.50 9.22
N ASN A 46 7.24 -3.44 9.47
CA ASN A 46 6.44 -4.57 9.91
C ASN A 46 5.90 -5.40 8.75
N ILE A 47 5.42 -4.74 7.68
CA ILE A 47 4.90 -5.39 6.48
C ILE A 47 6.05 -6.01 5.69
N LYS A 48 6.00 -7.34 5.52
CA LYS A 48 6.96 -8.16 4.77
C LYS A 48 6.41 -8.63 3.44
N LEU A 49 5.11 -8.86 3.37
CA LEU A 49 4.43 -9.27 2.16
C LEU A 49 3.30 -8.31 1.84
N LEU A 50 3.29 -7.83 0.61
CA LEU A 50 2.26 -6.94 0.09
C LEU A 50 1.63 -7.58 -1.14
N ASN A 51 0.32 -7.78 -1.07
CA ASN A 51 -0.49 -8.21 -2.20
C ASN A 51 -1.37 -7.05 -2.64
N ILE A 52 -1.36 -6.73 -3.93
CA ILE A 52 -2.16 -5.65 -4.50
C ILE A 52 -2.98 -6.23 -5.64
N PHE A 53 -4.31 -6.09 -5.55
CA PHE A 53 -5.24 -6.56 -6.58
C PHE A 53 -5.67 -5.36 -7.43
N ILE A 54 -5.15 -5.28 -8.66
CA ILE A 54 -5.34 -4.15 -9.58
C ILE A 54 -5.67 -4.60 -11.00
N ASN A 55 -6.08 -5.87 -11.19
CA ASN A 55 -6.47 -6.46 -12.47
C ASN A 55 -7.41 -5.60 -13.32
N GLU A 56 -8.38 -4.94 -12.69
CA GLU A 56 -9.39 -4.11 -13.38
C GLU A 56 -8.88 -2.71 -13.77
N LEU A 57 -7.68 -2.32 -13.34
CA LEU A 57 -7.13 -1.00 -13.63
C LEU A 57 -6.48 -0.90 -15.01
N PRO A 58 -6.50 0.29 -15.65
CA PRO A 58 -5.74 0.54 -16.87
C PRO A 58 -4.25 0.27 -16.69
N GLN A 59 -3.57 -0.21 -17.74
CA GLN A 59 -2.16 -0.63 -17.68
C GLN A 59 -1.22 0.47 -17.15
N GLN A 60 -1.51 1.74 -17.46
CA GLN A 60 -0.75 2.88 -16.95
C GLN A 60 -0.85 3.00 -15.43
N ARG A 61 -2.06 2.83 -14.86
CA ARG A 61 -2.30 2.85 -13.41
C ARG A 61 -1.62 1.66 -12.73
N LYS A 62 -1.71 0.46 -13.32
CA LYS A 62 -0.98 -0.73 -12.83
C LYS A 62 0.51 -0.48 -12.70
N THR A 63 1.11 0.12 -13.74
CA THR A 63 2.55 0.44 -13.76
C THR A 63 2.92 1.48 -12.69
N GLN A 64 2.08 2.50 -12.50
CA GLN A 64 2.30 3.52 -11.46
C GLN A 64 2.22 2.92 -10.05
N ILE A 65 1.20 2.14 -9.76
CA ILE A 65 1.01 1.47 -8.45
C ILE A 65 2.17 0.53 -8.15
N LYS A 66 2.59 -0.29 -9.13
CA LYS A 66 3.77 -1.15 -9.03
C LYS A 66 5.02 -0.36 -8.64
N ARG A 67 5.30 0.74 -9.34
CA ARG A 67 6.47 1.60 -9.05
C ARG A 67 6.41 2.22 -7.65
N LEU A 68 5.22 2.59 -7.17
CA LEU A 68 5.05 3.14 -5.83
C LEU A 68 5.24 2.07 -4.75
N ALA A 69 4.62 0.90 -4.91
CA ALA A 69 4.75 -0.22 -3.97
C ALA A 69 6.20 -0.71 -3.83
N GLN A 70 6.97 -0.69 -4.92
CA GLN A 70 8.40 -1.04 -4.91
C GLN A 70 9.28 -0.08 -4.11
N LYS A 71 8.79 1.11 -3.71
CA LYS A 71 9.53 2.05 -2.86
C LYS A 71 9.52 1.68 -1.37
N ILE A 72 8.68 0.73 -0.96
CA ILE A 72 8.58 0.31 0.45
C ILE A 72 9.86 -0.44 0.84
N LYS A 73 10.66 0.18 1.73
CA LYS A 73 12.07 -0.18 1.95
C LYS A 73 12.32 -1.56 2.54
N ARG A 74 11.38 -2.09 3.32
CA ARG A 74 11.55 -3.33 4.11
C ARG A 74 10.66 -4.48 3.64
N LEU A 75 10.04 -4.31 2.48
CA LEU A 75 9.20 -5.32 1.84
C LEU A 75 10.08 -6.48 1.37
N VAL A 76 9.66 -7.71 1.66
CA VAL A 76 10.35 -8.94 1.23
C VAL A 76 9.72 -9.49 -0.05
N LYS A 77 8.39 -9.43 -0.14
CA LYS A 77 7.65 -9.92 -1.31
C LYS A 77 6.55 -8.95 -1.70
N LEU A 78 6.53 -8.60 -2.99
CA LEU A 78 5.44 -7.87 -3.64
C LEU A 78 4.74 -8.81 -4.61
N LYS A 79 3.44 -9.02 -4.44
CA LYS A 79 2.57 -9.69 -5.42
C LYS A 79 1.60 -8.68 -5.98
N ILE A 80 1.44 -8.70 -7.29
CA ILE A 80 0.51 -7.85 -8.02
C ILE A 80 -0.29 -8.78 -8.90
N ASP A 81 -1.58 -8.83 -8.64
CA ASP A 81 -2.57 -9.49 -9.49
C ASP A 81 -3.27 -8.40 -10.31
#